data_AF-A0A963NPX1-F1
#
_entry.id   AF-A0A963NPX1-F1
#
_cell.length_a   1.000
_cell.length_b   1.000
_cell.length_c   1.000
_cell.angle_alpha   90.00
_cell.angle_beta   90.00
_cell.angle_gamma   90.00
#
_symmetry.space_group_name_H-M   'P 1'
#
loop_
_entity.id
_entity.type
_entity.pdbx_description
1 polymer ?
#
loop_
_entity_poly.entity_id
_entity_poly.type
_entity_poly.pdbx_seq_one_letter_code
_entity_poly.pdbx_strand_id
1 'polypeptide(L)'
;MGTFENPEVVQEDLDILLIGGGMACCGAAYEMMRWAEAVKAETGKDLRIKLVDKAAMDRSGAVAQGLSAINTYIGPEQDPADYARMVSNDLMGITRDDLAYDLGRHVDESVHLFEEWGL
;
A
#
# COMPACT_ATOMS: atom_id res chain seq x y z
N MET A 1 5.09 5.83 41.32
CA MET A 1 4.41 6.61 40.26
C MET A 1 5.50 6.97 39.26
N GLY A 2 5.47 6.44 38.05
CA GLY A 2 6.50 6.76 37.05
C GLY A 2 6.32 8.21 36.61
N THR A 3 7.31 9.06 36.86
CA THR A 3 7.35 10.41 36.29
C THR A 3 7.96 10.30 34.90
N PHE A 4 7.17 10.53 33.87
CA PHE A 4 7.71 10.71 32.53
C PHE A 4 8.35 12.10 32.49
N GLU A 5 9.64 12.16 32.21
CA GLU A 5 10.30 13.41 31.83
C GLU A 5 9.67 13.93 30.53
N ASN A 6 9.83 15.23 30.26
CA ASN A 6 9.38 15.76 28.98
C ASN A 6 10.13 15.02 27.85
N PRO A 7 9.42 14.47 26.85
CA PRO A 7 10.08 13.77 25.76
C PRO A 7 10.95 14.74 24.96
N GLU A 8 12.04 14.22 24.41
CA GLU A 8 12.77 14.92 23.37
C GLU A 8 11.87 15.11 22.15
N VAL A 9 11.82 16.34 21.63
CA VAL A 9 11.07 16.65 20.41
C VAL A 9 12.04 16.61 19.23
N VAL A 10 11.90 15.60 18.38
CA VAL A 10 12.62 15.50 17.10
C VAL A 10 11.71 16.04 16.00
N GLN A 11 12.21 17.02 15.24
CA GLN A 11 11.53 17.58 14.07
C GLN A 11 12.28 17.16 12.80
N GLU A 12 11.53 16.78 11.77
CA GLU A 12 12.09 16.37 10.48
C GLU A 12 11.31 17.01 9.33
N ASP A 13 12.05 17.55 8.36
CA ASP A 13 11.48 18.05 7.11
C ASP A 13 11.60 16.98 6.04
N LEU A 14 10.45 16.55 5.50
CA LEU A 14 10.35 15.52 4.47
C LEU A 14 9.49 16.03 3.32
N ASP A 15 9.74 15.52 2.11
CA ASP A 15 8.85 15.75 0.97
C ASP A 15 7.65 14.79 1.02
N ILE A 16 7.89 13.54 1.42
CA ILE A 16 6.85 12.51 1.53
C ILE A 16 7.06 11.68 2.81
N LEU A 17 5.99 11.51 3.59
CA LEU A 17 5.96 10.66 4.77
C LEU A 17 4.94 9.54 4.59
N LEU A 18 5.40 8.30 4.74
CA LEU A 18 4.61 7.08 4.77
C LEU A 18 4.42 6.62 6.22
N ILE A 19 3.18 6.44 6.66
CA ILE A 19 2.84 6.07 8.05
C ILE A 19 2.19 4.69 8.08
N GLY A 20 2.90 3.73 8.67
CA GLY A 20 2.52 2.33 8.81
C GLY A 20 3.30 1.41 7.89
N GLY A 21 3.73 0.25 8.39
CA GLY A 21 4.56 -0.73 7.65
C GLY A 21 3.80 -1.93 7.07
N GLY A 22 2.49 -1.81 6.85
CA GLY A 22 1.64 -2.90 6.35
C GLY A 22 1.52 -2.95 4.82
N MET A 23 0.71 -3.88 4.30
CA MET A 23 0.55 -4.16 2.87
C MET A 23 0.38 -2.91 1.99
N ALA A 24 -0.54 -2.01 2.36
CA ALA A 24 -0.83 -0.82 1.57
C ALA A 24 0.37 0.13 1.47
N CYS A 25 1.08 0.35 2.59
CA CYS A 25 2.20 1.29 2.61
C CYS A 25 3.48 0.67 2.04
N CYS A 26 3.69 -0.64 2.19
CA CYS A 26 4.77 -1.36 1.51
C CYS A 26 4.61 -1.29 -0.02
N GLY A 27 3.38 -1.47 -0.54
CA GLY A 27 3.09 -1.26 -1.97
C GLY A 27 3.33 0.19 -2.42
N ALA A 28 2.88 1.16 -1.63
CA ALA A 28 3.14 2.58 -1.90
C ALA A 28 4.65 2.91 -1.91
N ALA A 29 5.41 2.38 -0.94
CA ALA A 29 6.86 2.56 -0.87
C ALA A 29 7.59 1.93 -2.06
N TYR A 30 7.17 0.73 -2.46
CA TYR A 30 7.71 0.02 -3.62
C TYR A 30 7.52 0.84 -4.91
N GLU A 31 6.28 1.24 -5.19
CA GLU A 31 5.92 1.94 -6.42
C GLU A 31 6.54 3.36 -6.47
N MET A 32 6.56 4.06 -5.33
CA MET A 32 7.00 5.45 -5.25
C MET A 32 8.47 5.65 -5.63
N MET A 33 9.36 4.68 -5.41
CA MET A 33 10.77 4.85 -5.74
C MET A 33 11.01 5.03 -7.25
N ARG A 34 10.22 4.36 -8.11
CA ARG A 34 10.28 4.58 -9.57
C ARG A 34 9.95 6.03 -9.92
N TRP A 35 8.96 6.61 -9.27
CA TRP A 35 8.53 7.98 -9.49
C TRP A 35 9.49 9.01 -8.90
N ALA A 36 10.13 8.69 -7.76
CA ALA A 36 11.17 9.52 -7.19
C ALA A 36 12.38 9.66 -8.14
N GLU A 37 12.79 8.56 -8.77
CA GLU A 37 13.84 8.59 -9.81
C GLU A 37 13.43 9.40 -11.04
N ALA A 38 12.16 9.32 -11.47
CA ALA A 38 11.65 10.14 -12.57
C ALA A 38 11.70 11.64 -12.22
N VAL A 39 11.25 12.02 -11.02
CA VAL A 39 11.32 13.41 -10.53
C VAL A 39 12.78 13.89 -10.49
N LYS A 40 13.70 13.06 -10.03
CA LYS A 40 15.13 13.38 -10.01
C LYS A 40 15.68 13.57 -11.41
N ALA A 41 15.30 12.73 -12.37
CA ALA A 41 15.74 12.86 -13.76
C ALA A 41 15.19 14.12 -14.45
N GLU A 42 13.94 14.49 -14.19
CA GLU A 42 13.27 15.65 -14.82
C GLU A 42 13.65 16.99 -14.18
N THR A 43 13.81 17.01 -12.86
CA THR A 43 13.93 18.27 -12.09
C THR A 43 15.27 18.42 -11.38
N GLY A 44 16.08 17.37 -11.32
CA GLY A 44 17.30 17.32 -10.50
C GLY A 44 17.04 17.26 -9.00
N LYS A 45 15.77 17.24 -8.55
CA LYS A 45 15.40 17.21 -7.13
C LYS A 45 15.44 15.77 -6.61
N ASP A 46 16.19 15.56 -5.53
CA ASP A 46 16.12 14.33 -4.74
C ASP A 46 15.03 14.48 -3.67
N LEU A 47 14.07 13.55 -3.62
CA LEU A 47 12.94 13.61 -2.68
C LEU A 47 13.34 12.98 -1.34
N ARG A 48 13.12 13.71 -0.25
CA ARG A 48 13.28 13.17 1.12
C ARG A 48 12.05 12.38 1.50
N ILE A 49 12.13 11.06 1.37
CA ILE A 49 11.05 10.11 1.63
C ILE A 49 11.37 9.32 2.90
N LYS A 50 10.41 9.22 3.83
CA LYS A 50 10.53 8.37 5.03
C LYS A 50 9.29 7.50 5.22
N LEU A 51 9.51 6.24 5.60
CA LEU A 51 8.47 5.35 6.13
C LEU A 51 8.70 5.16 7.63
N VAL A 52 7.62 5.30 8.40
CA VAL A 52 7.62 5.02 9.84
C VAL A 52 6.62 3.93 10.17
N ASP A 53 6.99 3.00 11.03
CA ASP A 53 6.08 1.98 11.55
C ASP A 53 6.23 1.89 13.08
N LYS A 54 5.12 1.59 13.76
CA LYS A 54 5.11 1.43 15.23
C LYS A 54 5.66 0.08 15.69
N ALA A 55 5.81 -0.86 14.75
CA ALA A 55 6.24 -2.23 14.98
C ALA A 55 7.43 -2.56 14.05
N ALA A 56 7.86 -3.83 14.05
CA ALA A 56 8.87 -4.31 13.11
C ALA A 56 8.20 -4.71 11.79
N MET A 57 8.61 -4.05 10.70
CA MET A 57 8.00 -4.21 9.37
C MET A 57 7.97 -5.65 8.86
N ASP A 58 8.95 -6.49 9.22
CA ASP A 58 9.00 -7.90 8.79
C ASP A 58 7.71 -8.67 9.08
N ARG A 59 6.98 -8.29 10.15
CA ARG A 59 5.78 -8.96 10.64
C ARG A 59 4.73 -8.00 11.22
N SER A 60 4.73 -6.73 10.85
CA SER A 60 3.72 -5.79 11.34
C SER A 60 2.38 -5.92 10.60
N GLY A 61 1.31 -5.44 11.23
CA GLY A 61 -0.02 -5.37 10.62
C GLY A 61 -0.76 -6.70 10.51
N ALA A 62 -1.75 -6.75 9.61
CA ALA A 62 -2.73 -7.84 9.51
C ALA A 62 -2.15 -9.16 8.99
N VAL A 63 -1.03 -9.12 8.27
CA VAL A 63 -0.40 -10.29 7.63
C VAL A 63 0.73 -10.89 8.50
N ALA A 64 0.78 -10.53 9.79
CA ALA A 64 1.82 -11.00 10.71
C ALA A 64 1.98 -12.54 10.72
N GLN A 65 0.87 -13.28 10.71
CA GLN A 65 0.89 -14.75 10.70
C GLN A 65 0.93 -15.36 9.29
N GLY A 66 0.93 -14.53 8.25
CA GLY A 66 0.64 -14.92 6.87
C GLY A 66 -0.87 -15.02 6.61
N LEU A 67 -1.21 -15.36 5.36
CA LEU A 67 -2.57 -15.61 4.89
C LEU A 67 -2.58 -16.91 4.08
N SER A 68 -3.73 -17.60 4.06
CA SER A 68 -3.87 -18.85 3.29
C SER A 68 -4.39 -18.63 1.87
N ALA A 69 -4.76 -17.40 1.51
CA ALA A 69 -5.30 -17.06 0.19
C ALA A 69 -5.08 -15.57 -0.12
N ILE A 70 -5.04 -15.27 -1.42
CA ILE A 70 -5.20 -13.91 -1.96
C ILE A 70 -6.67 -13.78 -2.36
N ASN A 71 -7.41 -12.90 -1.67
CA ASN A 71 -8.86 -12.78 -1.86
C ASN A 71 -9.26 -11.93 -3.07
N THR A 72 -8.31 -11.22 -3.69
CA THR A 72 -8.57 -10.40 -4.87
C THR A 72 -7.56 -10.76 -5.96
N TYR A 73 -8.05 -11.48 -6.96
CA TYR A 73 -7.38 -11.77 -8.22
C TYR A 73 -8.49 -11.86 -9.27
N ILE A 74 -8.47 -10.97 -10.27
CA ILE A 74 -9.51 -10.89 -11.30
C ILE A 74 -9.35 -12.04 -12.28
N GLY A 75 -8.11 -12.31 -12.69
CA GLY A 75 -7.76 -13.34 -13.64
C GLY A 75 -8.07 -12.96 -15.09
N PRO A 76 -7.70 -13.82 -16.05
CA PRO A 76 -7.74 -13.49 -17.48
C PRO A 76 -9.15 -13.45 -18.09
N GLU A 77 -10.16 -13.98 -17.38
CA GLU A 77 -11.51 -14.19 -17.92
C GLU A 77 -12.55 -13.20 -17.38
N GLN A 78 -12.27 -12.53 -16.25
CA GLN A 78 -13.24 -11.67 -15.58
C GLN A 78 -13.02 -10.20 -15.94
N ASP A 79 -14.10 -9.42 -16.05
CA ASP A 79 -14.04 -7.98 -16.23
C ASP A 79 -13.94 -7.30 -14.85
N PRO A 80 -13.00 -6.37 -14.61
CA PRO A 80 -12.98 -5.54 -13.39
C PRO A 80 -14.32 -4.83 -13.10
N ALA A 81 -15.16 -4.60 -14.10
CA ALA A 81 -16.52 -4.07 -13.91
C ALA A 81 -17.45 -5.07 -13.20
N ASP A 82 -17.29 -6.38 -13.43
CA ASP A 82 -18.01 -7.42 -12.68
C ASP A 82 -17.55 -7.45 -11.22
N TYR A 83 -16.25 -7.28 -10.97
CA TYR A 83 -15.72 -7.11 -9.62
C TYR A 83 -16.34 -5.90 -8.91
N ALA A 84 -16.38 -4.72 -9.55
CA ALA A 84 -16.99 -3.53 -8.97
C ALA A 84 -18.49 -3.75 -8.65
N ARG A 85 -19.23 -4.43 -9.55
CA ARG A 85 -20.63 -4.81 -9.30
C ARG A 85 -20.77 -5.77 -8.12
N MET A 86 -19.89 -6.77 -8.02
CA MET A 86 -19.86 -7.71 -6.89
C MET A 86 -19.63 -6.97 -5.57
N VAL A 87 -18.65 -6.06 -5.52
CA VAL A 87 -18.36 -5.24 -4.34
C VAL A 87 -19.56 -4.36 -3.97
N SER A 88 -20.20 -3.73 -4.96
CA SER A 88 -21.41 -2.93 -4.73
C SER A 88 -22.55 -3.76 -4.14
N ASN A 89 -22.78 -4.96 -4.67
CA ASN A 89 -23.81 -5.86 -4.14
C ASN A 89 -23.53 -6.30 -2.71
N ASP A 90 -22.27 -6.61 -2.38
CA ASP A 90 -21.86 -7.01 -1.02
C ASP A 90 -22.03 -5.86 -0.01
N LEU A 91 -21.78 -4.62 -0.45
CA LEU A 91 -21.90 -3.40 0.34
C LEU A 91 -23.26 -2.71 0.19
N MET A 92 -24.29 -3.47 -0.22
CA MET A 92 -25.69 -3.03 -0.29
C MET A 92 -25.92 -1.77 -1.15
N GLY A 93 -25.12 -1.60 -2.21
CA GLY A 93 -25.21 -0.52 -3.19
C GLY A 93 -24.56 0.80 -2.76
N ILE A 94 -23.89 0.86 -1.60
CA ILE A 94 -23.23 2.09 -1.11
C ILE A 94 -21.72 1.99 -1.31
N THR A 95 -21.30 2.27 -2.54
CA THR A 95 -19.90 2.10 -2.96
C THR A 95 -19.39 3.26 -3.81
N ARG A 96 -18.06 3.37 -3.86
CA ARG A 96 -17.35 4.16 -4.86
C ARG A 96 -16.87 3.23 -5.95
N ASP A 97 -17.76 2.93 -6.89
CA ASP A 97 -17.54 1.94 -7.95
C ASP A 97 -16.33 2.30 -8.83
N ASP A 98 -16.06 3.59 -8.99
CA ASP A 98 -14.87 4.08 -9.67
C ASP A 98 -13.57 3.65 -8.96
N LEU A 99 -13.54 3.68 -7.63
CA LEU A 99 -12.38 3.23 -6.85
C LEU A 99 -12.26 1.70 -6.83
N ALA A 100 -13.39 0.98 -6.74
CA ALA A 100 -13.38 -0.48 -6.81
C ALA A 100 -12.91 -0.97 -8.19
N TYR A 101 -13.39 -0.35 -9.27
CA TYR A 101 -12.94 -0.65 -10.62
C TYR A 101 -11.45 -0.31 -10.80
N ASP A 102 -11.01 0.85 -10.31
CA ASP A 102 -9.61 1.26 -10.40
C ASP A 102 -8.67 0.31 -9.63
N LEU A 103 -9.08 -0.21 -8.48
CA LEU A 103 -8.36 -1.28 -7.79
C LEU A 103 -8.35 -2.55 -8.63
N GLY A 104 -9.52 -3.01 -9.08
CA GLY A 104 -9.67 -4.27 -9.81
C GLY A 104 -8.82 -4.34 -11.06
N ARG A 105 -8.65 -3.24 -11.80
CA ARG A 105 -7.83 -3.23 -13.01
C ARG A 105 -6.31 -3.22 -12.77
N HIS A 106 -5.82 -3.02 -11.54
CA HIS A 106 -4.39 -3.04 -11.21
C HIS A 106 -3.96 -4.22 -10.33
N VAL A 107 -4.89 -4.82 -9.58
CA VAL A 107 -4.56 -5.78 -8.52
C VAL A 107 -3.79 -7.00 -9.01
N ASP A 108 -4.08 -7.49 -10.22
CA ASP A 108 -3.43 -8.68 -10.78
C ASP A 108 -1.94 -8.46 -11.05
N GLU A 109 -1.51 -7.25 -11.44
CA GLU A 109 -0.08 -6.93 -11.60
C GLU A 109 0.67 -7.08 -10.28
N SER A 110 0.06 -6.67 -9.17
CA SER A 110 0.65 -6.86 -7.83
C SER A 110 0.72 -8.34 -7.44
N VAL A 111 -0.29 -9.14 -7.82
CA VAL A 111 -0.31 -10.59 -7.55
C VAL A 111 0.81 -11.30 -8.31
N HIS A 112 1.02 -10.96 -9.59
CA HIS A 112 2.12 -11.52 -10.37
C HIS A 112 3.50 -11.12 -9.82
N LEU A 113 3.66 -9.89 -9.32
CA LEU A 113 4.89 -9.48 -8.62
C LEU A 113 5.12 -10.30 -7.35
N PHE A 114 4.06 -10.62 -6.58
CA PHE A 114 4.20 -11.48 -5.41
C PHE A 114 4.70 -12.88 -5.77
N GLU A 115 4.15 -13.49 -6.83
CA GLU A 115 4.63 -14.79 -7.35
C GLU A 115 6.10 -14.69 -7.81
N GLU A 116 6.48 -13.63 -8.54
CA GLU A 116 7.87 -13.41 -8.97
C GLU A 116 8.82 -13.30 -7.78
N TRP A 117 8.38 -12.71 -6.67
CA TRP A 117 9.17 -12.56 -5.44
C TRP A 117 9.17 -13.81 -4.55
N GLY A 118 8.48 -14.88 -4.96
CA GLY A 118 8.52 -16.19 -4.31
C GLY A 118 7.44 -16.43 -3.27
N LEU A 119 6.29 -15.74 -3.37
CA LEU A 119 5.07 -16.15 -2.67
C LEU A 119 4.52 -17.47 -3.23
#